data_AF-A0A7C2GI37-F1
#
_entry.id   AF-A0A7C2GI37-F1
#
_cell.length_a   1.000
_cell.length_b   1.000
_cell.length_c   1.000
_cell.angle_alpha   90.00
_cell.angle_beta   90.00
_cell.angle_gamma   90.00
#
_symmetry.space_group_name_H-M   'P 1'
#
loop_
_entity.id
_entity.type
_entity.pdbx_description
1 polymer ?
#
loop_
_entity_poly.entity_id
_entity_poly.type
_entity_poly.pdbx_seq_one_letter_code
_entity_poly.pdbx_strand_id
1 'polypeptide(L)' 'YSKEVLVTGNVFTVEPGIYLVGYGGIRIEDTVLLREDGVQKLTNGPYLLSKE' A
#
# COMPACT_ATOMS: atom_id res chain seq x y z
N TYR A 1 11.08 2.79 -13.32
CA TYR A 1 10.93 2.03 -12.07
C TYR A 1 12.26 2.07 -11.32
N SER A 2 12.21 2.04 -9.98
CA SER A 2 13.45 1.91 -9.18
C SER A 2 14.11 0.56 -9.45
N LYS A 3 15.45 0.52 -9.34
CA LYS A 3 16.25 -0.70 -9.43
C LYS A 3 16.74 -1.17 -8.05
N GLU A 4 16.39 -0.45 -7.00
CA GLU A 4 16.79 -0.79 -5.64
C GLU A 4 16.13 -2.08 -5.20
N VAL A 5 16.92 -2.95 -4.55
CA VAL A 5 16.44 -4.19 -3.97
C VAL A 5 16.03 -3.91 -2.54
N LEU A 6 14.80 -4.25 -2.19
CA LEU A 6 14.32 -4.14 -0.81
C LEU A 6 15.11 -5.07 0.10
N VAL A 7 15.49 -4.56 1.27
CA VAL A 7 16.20 -5.32 2.31
C VAL A 7 15.39 -5.34 3.60
N THR A 8 15.59 -6.38 4.42
CA THR A 8 14.99 -6.49 5.75
C THR A 8 15.20 -5.20 6.55
N GLY A 9 14.14 -4.74 7.23
CA GLY A 9 14.11 -3.49 7.97
C GLY A 9 13.59 -2.29 7.16
N ASN A 10 13.44 -2.41 5.83
CA ASN A 10 12.80 -1.36 5.04
C ASN A 10 11.33 -1.21 5.42
N VAL A 11 10.90 0.05 5.54
CA VAL A 11 9.51 0.45 5.71
C VAL A 11 9.08 1.23 4.49
N PHE A 12 8.01 0.83 3.83
CA PHE A 12 7.53 1.44 2.59
C PHE A 12 6.01 1.30 2.46
N THR A 13 5.43 2.00 1.49
CA THR A 13 4.01 1.97 1.17
C THR A 13 3.72 1.06 -0.02
N VAL A 14 2.58 0.37 0.03
CA VAL A 14 1.98 -0.32 -1.12
C VAL A 14 0.67 0.39 -1.40
N GLU A 15 0.64 1.22 -2.44
CA GLU A 15 -0.41 2.21 -2.62
C GLU A 15 -1.02 2.29 -4.05
N PRO A 16 -1.52 1.18 -4.61
CA PRO A 16 -2.14 1.21 -5.94
C PRO A 16 -3.38 2.14 -5.97
N GLY A 17 -3.51 2.90 -7.05
CA GLY A 17 -4.63 3.81 -7.27
C GLY A 17 -5.13 3.83 -8.70
N ILE A 18 -6.43 4.06 -8.86
CA ILE A 18 -7.11 4.25 -10.14
C ILE A 18 -7.76 5.63 -10.13
N TYR A 19 -7.55 6.39 -11.20
CA TYR A 19 -8.03 7.75 -11.34
C TYR A 19 -8.80 7.89 -12.67
N LEU A 20 -10.03 8.39 -12.57
CA LEU A 20 -10.91 8.69 -13.69
C LEU A 20 -11.04 10.21 -13.83
N VAL A 21 -10.42 10.75 -14.88
CA VAL A 21 -10.40 12.19 -15.17
C VAL A 21 -11.83 12.73 -15.24
N GLY A 22 -12.10 13.81 -14.49
CA GLY A 22 -13.41 14.46 -14.45
C GLY A 22 -14.46 13.78 -13.54
N TYR A 23 -14.13 12.66 -12.90
CA TYR A 23 -15.04 11.95 -11.99
C TYR A 23 -14.46 11.81 -10.57
N GLY A 24 -13.26 11.26 -10.44
CA GLY A 24 -12.63 10.99 -9.14
C GLY A 24 -11.59 9.88 -9.21
N GLY A 25 -11.17 9.37 -8.05
CA GLY A 25 -10.22 8.27 -7.98
C GLY A 25 -10.20 7.63 -6.61
N ILE A 26 -9.65 6.42 -6.54
CA ILE A 26 -9.48 5.65 -5.31
C ILE A 26 -8.03 5.18 -5.25
N ARG A 27 -7.43 5.29 -4.07
CA ARG A 27 -6.15 4.69 -3.71
C ARG A 27 -6.33 3.94 -2.40
N ILE A 28 -5.82 2.72 -2.34
CA ILE A 28 -5.73 1.95 -1.10
C ILE A 28 -4.25 1.86 -0.77
N GLU A 29 -3.89 2.22 0.44
CA GLU A 29 -2.51 2.34 0.88
C GLU A 29 -2.30 1.59 2.19
N ASP A 30 -1.26 0.75 2.20
CA ASP A 30 -0.74 0.15 3.43
C ASP A 30 0.72 0.50 3.64
N THR A 31 1.09 0.81 4.89
CA THR A 31 2.49 0.87 5.30
C THR A 31 2.94 -0.50 5.79
N VAL A 32 4.08 -0.96 5.29
CA VAL A 32 4.59 -2.30 5.56
C VAL A 32 6.08 -2.29 5.94
N LEU A 33 6.47 -3.23 6.80
CA LEU A 33 7.84 -3.53 7.18
C LEU A 33 8.27 -4.84 6.51
N LEU A 34 9.37 -4.83 5.76
CA LEU A 34 10.00 -6.06 5.28
C LEU A 34 10.78 -6.73 6.40
N ARG A 35 10.41 -7.97 6.72
CA ARG A 35 11.07 -8.87 7.66
C ARG A 35 11.85 -9.94 6.88
N GLU A 36 12.62 -10.76 7.58
CA GLU A 36 13.37 -11.86 6.94
C GLU A 36 12.43 -12.92 6.33
N ASP A 37 11.25 -13.11 6.91
CA ASP A 37 10.27 -14.14 6.58
C ASP A 37 9.07 -13.63 5.74
N GLY A 38 9.10 -12.36 5.33
CA GLY A 38 8.03 -11.74 4.55
C GLY A 38 7.73 -10.33 4.99
N VAL A 39 6.48 -9.91 4.85
CA VAL A 39 6.06 -8.52 5.08
C VAL A 39 5.08 -8.44 6.24
N GLN A 40 5.35 -7.53 7.18
CA GLN A 40 4.42 -7.18 8.26
C GLN A 40 3.69 -5.89 7.90
N LYS A 41 2.36 -5.95 7.88
CA LYS A 41 1.51 -4.76 7.74
C LYS A 41 1.50 -3.95 9.05
N LEU A 42 1.69 -2.64 8.94
CA LEU A 42 1.69 -1.71 10.07
C LEU A 42 0.40 -0.89 10.16
N THR A 43 -0.35 -0.79 9.07
CA THR A 43 -1.64 -0.10 8.98
C THR A 43 -2.82 -1.05 9.13
N ASN A 44 -3.91 -0.55 9.73
CA ASN A 44 -5.17 -1.28 9.80
C ASN A 44 -6.31 -0.37 9.35
N GLY A 45 -6.86 -0.65 8.17
CA GLY A 45 -7.99 0.05 7.59
C GLY A 45 -8.84 -0.91 6.75
N PRO A 46 -10.11 -0.58 6.49
CA PRO A 46 -10.97 -1.40 5.66
C PRO A 46 -10.56 -1.30 4.19
N TYR A 47 -10.52 -2.44 3.50
CA TYR A 47 -10.35 -2.46 2.04
C TYR A 47 -11.68 -2.36 1.29
N LEU A 48 -12.79 -2.53 2.01
CA LEU A 48 -14.12 -2.39 1.46
C LEU A 48 -14.63 -0.99 1.77
N LEU A 49 -15.13 -0.32 0.73
CA LEU A 49 -15.92 0.88 0.90
C LEU A 49 -17.29 0.46 1.43
N SER A 50 -17.49 0.57 2.74
CA SER A 50 -18.81 0.39 3.33
C SER A 50 -19.71 1.53 2.88
N LYS A 51 -20.78 1.19 2.16
CA LYS A 51 -21.97 2.03 2.13
C LYS A 51 -22.76 1.65 3.37
N GLU A 52 -22.97 2.59 4.27
CA GLU A 52 -24.16 2.50 5.13
C GLU A 52 -25.41 2.37 4.24
#